data_AF-A0A3M6GJX4-F1
#
_entry.id   AF-A0A3M6GJX4-F1
#
_cell.length_a   1.000
_cell.length_b   1.000
_cell.length_c   1.000
_cell.angle_alpha   90.00
_cell.angle_beta   90.00
_cell.angle_gamma   90.00
#
_symmetry.space_group_name_H-M   'P 1'
#
loop_
_entity.id
_entity.type
_entity.pdbx_description
1 polymer ?
#
loop_
_entity_poly.entity_id
_entity_poly.type
_entity_poly.pdbx_seq_one_letter_code
_entity_poly.pdbx_strand_id
1 'polypeptide(L)' 'MNVSTGSEHMEYGPCISQIATLLADPKRSAMIWALMDGTARPADELAILAGLSTSSAGAHLARLTS' A
#
# COMPACT_ATOMS: atom_id res chain seq x y z
N MET A 1 44.64 11.99 9.08
CA MET A 1 43.61 11.06 9.60
C MET A 1 42.29 11.47 8.96
N ASN A 2 41.92 10.82 7.85
CA ASN A 2 40.65 11.10 7.17
C ASN A 2 39.59 10.23 7.83
N VAL A 3 38.73 10.82 8.66
CA VAL A 3 37.56 10.13 9.19
C VAL A 3 36.57 9.98 8.03
N SER A 4 36.56 8.80 7.44
CA SER A 4 35.48 8.34 6.59
C SER A 4 34.29 8.09 7.50
N THR A 5 33.46 9.11 7.73
CA THR A 5 32.12 8.89 8.27
C THR A 5 31.35 8.06 7.25
N GLY A 6 31.22 6.76 7.54
CA GLY A 6 30.28 5.89 6.86
C GLY A 6 28.89 6.50 6.98
N SER A 7 28.27 6.77 5.85
CA SER A 7 26.87 7.14 5.75
C SER A 7 26.03 5.97 6.29
N GLU A 8 25.63 6.06 7.55
CA GLU A 8 24.68 5.15 8.17
C GLU A 8 23.32 5.43 7.54
N HIS A 9 23.00 4.74 6.43
CA HIS A 9 21.66 4.74 5.87
C HIS A 9 20.74 4.00 6.85
N MET A 10 20.26 4.73 7.85
CA MET A 10 19.12 4.33 8.66
C MET A 10 17.88 4.42 7.75
N GLU A 11 17.55 3.32 7.07
CA GLU A 11 16.27 3.16 6.36
C GLU A 11 15.14 3.18 7.39
N TYR A 12 14.74 4.39 7.79
CA TYR A 12 13.51 4.59 8.52
C TYR A 12 12.39 4.32 7.53
N GLY A 13 11.63 3.24 7.74
CA GLY A 13 10.46 2.92 6.94
C GLY A 13 9.50 4.12 6.86
N PRO A 14 8.55 4.11 5.91
CA PRO A 14 7.63 5.23 5.70
C PRO A 14 7.01 5.66 7.03
N CYS A 15 6.94 6.97 7.26
CA CYS A 15 6.41 7.45 8.52
C CYS A 15 4.95 7.03 8.66
N ILE A 16 4.51 6.76 9.90
CA ILE A 16 3.17 6.21 10.15
C ILE A 16 2.05 7.07 9.55
N SER A 17 2.25 8.39 9.47
CA SER A 17 1.30 9.32 8.83
C SER A 17 1.16 9.08 7.32
N GLN A 18 2.23 8.69 6.62
CA GLN A 18 2.18 8.32 5.20
C GLN A 18 1.38 7.02 5.01
N ILE A 19 1.65 6.00 5.81
CA ILE A 19 0.90 4.73 5.78
C ILE A 19 -0.58 4.99 6.08
N ALA A 20 -0.87 5.74 7.15
CA ALA A 20 -2.24 6.08 7.54
C ALA A 20 -2.98 6.85 6.42
N THR A 21 -2.30 7.75 5.71
CA THR A 21 -2.88 8.49 4.58
C THR A 21 -3.25 7.56 3.43
N LEU A 22 -2.42 6.55 3.14
CA LEU A 22 -2.77 5.52 2.17
C LEU A 22 -3.95 4.69 2.65
N LEU A 23 -3.97 4.24 3.91
CA LEU A 23 -5.06 3.39 4.42
C LEU A 23 -6.39 4.13 4.55
N ALA A 24 -6.41 5.43 4.84
CA ALA A 24 -7.61 6.21 5.15
C ALA A 24 -8.62 6.36 3.99
N ASP A 25 -8.31 5.87 2.79
CA ASP A 25 -9.27 5.79 1.69
C ASP A 25 -10.18 4.57 1.89
N PRO A 26 -11.53 4.75 1.91
CA PRO A 26 -12.45 3.64 2.17
C PRO A 26 -12.32 2.47 1.19
N LYS A 27 -11.96 2.75 -0.07
CA LYS A 27 -11.83 1.73 -1.10
C LYS A 27 -10.54 0.93 -0.92
N ARG A 28 -9.41 1.59 -0.65
CA ARG A 28 -8.14 0.92 -0.29
C ARG A 28 -8.27 0.11 0.98
N SER A 29 -8.91 0.65 2.01
CA SER A 29 -9.22 -0.08 3.24
C SER A 29 -10.02 -1.36 2.98
N ALA A 30 -11.07 -1.30 2.17
CA ALA A 30 -11.88 -2.48 1.83
C ALA A 30 -11.07 -3.55 1.06
N MET A 31 -10.23 -3.12 0.12
CA MET A 31 -9.36 -4.03 -0.65
C MET A 31 -8.32 -4.71 0.24
N ILE A 32 -7.69 -3.97 1.16
CA ILE A 32 -6.76 -4.53 2.14
C ILE A 32 -7.48 -5.51 3.07
N TRP A 33 -8.66 -5.14 3.56
CA TRP A 33 -9.48 -6.02 4.39
C TRP A 33 -9.76 -7.37 3.72
N ALA A 34 -10.11 -7.37 2.43
CA ALA A 34 -10.34 -8.59 1.67
C ALA A 34 -9.08 -9.47 1.50
N LEU A 35 -7.88 -8.90 1.60
CA LEU A 35 -6.60 -9.60 1.47
C LEU A 35 -6.05 -10.09 2.81
N MET A 36 -6.57 -9.59 3.95
CA MET A 36 -6.04 -9.92 5.28
C MET A 36 -6.22 -11.39 5.69
N ASP A 37 -7.11 -12.12 5.02
CA ASP A 37 -7.27 -13.57 5.23
C ASP A 37 -6.15 -14.41 4.57
N GLY A 38 -5.23 -13.77 3.84
CA GLY A 38 -4.11 -14.42 3.15
C GLY A 38 -4.48 -15.00 1.78
N THR A 39 -5.73 -14.87 1.35
CA THR A 39 -6.19 -15.33 0.04
C THR A 39 -5.69 -14.40 -1.05
N ALA A 40 -5.03 -14.96 -2.06
CA ALA A 40 -4.73 -14.23 -3.29
C ALA A 40 -6.04 -13.99 -4.06
N ARG A 41 -6.45 -12.72 -4.19
CA ARG A 41 -7.64 -12.32 -4.94
C ARG A 41 -7.26 -11.53 -6.19
N PRO A 42 -7.87 -11.81 -7.34
CA PRO A 42 -7.64 -11.04 -8.56
C PRO A 42 -8.27 -9.64 -8.44
N ALA A 43 -7.77 -8.70 -9.25
CA ALA A 43 -8.10 -7.28 -9.14
C ALA A 43 -9.57 -6.95 -9.45
N ASP A 44 -10.22 -7.75 -10.30
CA ASP A 44 -11.64 -7.63 -10.64
C ASP A 44 -12.55 -8.06 -9.48
N GLU A 45 -12.20 -9.13 -8.75
CA GLU A 45 -12.91 -9.53 -7.54
C GLU A 45 -12.82 -8.44 -6.46
N LEU A 46 -11.61 -7.90 -6.27
CA LEU A 46 -11.35 -6.77 -5.39
C LEU A 46 -12.15 -5.52 -5.79
N ALA A 47 -12.29 -5.27 -7.10
CA ALA A 47 -13.10 -4.17 -7.61
C ALA A 47 -14.58 -4.34 -7.25
N ILE A 48 -15.12 -5.56 -7.36
CA ILE A 48 -16.50 -5.87 -6.97
C ILE A 48 -16.70 -5.61 -5.47
N LEU A 49 -15.81 -6.12 -4.62
CA LEU A 49 -15.88 -5.94 -3.16
C LEU A 49 -15.79 -4.46 -2.75
N ALA A 50 -14.98 -3.68 -3.45
CA ALA A 50 -14.82 -2.25 -3.20
C ALA A 50 -15.88 -1.38 -3.92
N GLY A 51 -16.71 -1.92 -4.81
CA GLY A 51 -17.62 -1.14 -5.64
C GLY A 51 -16.88 -0.17 -6.57
N LEU A 52 -15.86 -0.68 -7.26
CA LEU A 52 -15.01 0.02 -8.23
C LEU A 52 -15.08 -0.66 -9.60
N SER A 53 -14.56 0.01 -10.63
CA SER A 53 -14.15 -0.68 -11.87
C SER A 53 -12.79 -1.37 -11.67
N THR A 54 -12.51 -2.41 -12.46
CA THR A 54 -11.20 -3.10 -12.42
C THR A 54 -10.02 -2.15 -12.66
N SER A 55 -10.18 -1.19 -13.57
CA SER A 55 -9.15 -0.16 -13.83
C SER A 55 -8.91 0.74 -12.62
N SER A 56 -9.98 1.18 -11.95
CA SER A 56 -9.86 1.99 -10.73
C SER A 56 -9.22 1.19 -9.59
N ALA A 57 -9.61 -0.09 -9.40
CA ALA A 57 -8.98 -0.97 -8.42
C ALA A 57 -7.47 -1.10 -8.67
N GLY A 58 -7.04 -1.26 -9.93
CA GLY A 58 -5.62 -1.27 -10.30
C GLY A 58 -4.88 0.00 -9.89
N ALA A 59 -5.47 1.19 -10.11
CA ALA A 59 -4.87 2.45 -9.69
C ALA A 59 -4.76 2.59 -8.16
N HIS A 60 -5.75 2.09 -7.41
CA HIS A 60 -5.72 2.05 -5.95
C HIS A 60 -4.63 1.11 -5.43
N LEU A 61 -4.47 -0.07 -6.02
CA LEU A 61 -3.42 -1.04 -5.68
C LEU A 61 -2.03 -0.49 -5.99
N ALA A 62 -1.85 0.10 -7.17
CA ALA A 62 -0.57 0.69 -7.55
C ALA A 62 -0.12 1.71 -6.50
N ARG A 63 -1.04 2.51 -5.95
CA ARG A 63 -0.73 3.50 -4.91
C ARG A 63 -0.38 2.91 -3.55
N LEU A 64 -0.76 1.65 -3.28
CA LEU A 64 -0.36 0.93 -2.06
C LEU A 64 1.02 0.29 -2.17
N THR A 65 1.49 0.01 -3.39
CA THR A 65 2.75 -0.69 -3.66
C THR A 65 3.83 0.21 -4.26
N SER A 66 3.56 1.51 -4.36
CA SER A 66 4.50 2.52 -4.85
C SER A 66 5.38 3.07 -3.74
#